data_AF-A0A3D4HGU6-F1
#
_entry.id   AF-A0A3D4HGU6-F1
#
_cell.length_a   1.000
_cell.length_b   1.000
_cell.length_c   1.000
_cell.angle_alpha   90.00
_cell.angle_beta   90.00
_cell.angle_gamma   90.00
#
_symmetry.space_group_name_H-M   'P 1'
#
loop_
_entity.id
_entity.type
_entity.pdbx_description
1 polymer ?
#
loop_
_entity_poly.entity_id
_entity_poly.type
_entity_poly.pdbx_seq_one_letter_code
_entity_poly.pdbx_strand_id
1 'polypeptide(L)'
;MKKSPKYRLDNNIRPRISKSLKGKKAGRKWETLVGYTLQDLYQHFEKQFDEKMNWENYGKYWHLDHIVPKSWFLYSTAEEQAFKNCWALANLQPLEVKKNLIKGNRFSSTLAEN
;
A
#
# COMPACT_ATOMS: atom_id res chain seq x y z
N MET A 1 -14.39 -19.82 7.71
CA MET A 1 -13.62 -18.88 8.57
C MET A 1 -13.33 -17.59 7.82
N LYS A 2 -13.79 -16.43 8.30
CA LYS A 2 -13.31 -15.12 7.80
C LYS A 2 -11.84 -14.98 8.21
N LYS A 3 -10.94 -14.79 7.23
CA LYS A 3 -9.51 -14.58 7.53
C LYS A 3 -9.33 -13.20 8.18
N SER A 4 -8.38 -13.08 9.12
CA SER A 4 -8.15 -11.82 9.83
C SER A 4 -7.79 -10.68 8.85
N PRO A 5 -8.19 -9.43 9.12
CA PRO A 5 -7.85 -8.30 8.26
C PRO A 5 -6.34 -8.14 7.99
N LYS A 6 -5.51 -8.33 9.02
CA LYS A 6 -4.04 -8.33 8.89
C LYS A 6 -3.55 -9.40 7.91
N TYR A 7 -4.10 -10.61 7.99
CA TYR A 7 -3.75 -11.67 7.03
C TYR A 7 -4.15 -11.29 5.60
N ARG A 8 -5.31 -10.65 5.41
CA ARG A 8 -5.75 -10.20 4.08
C ARG A 8 -4.83 -9.11 3.52
N LEU A 9 -4.43 -8.16 4.35
CA LEU A 9 -3.50 -7.08 3.99
C LEU A 9 -2.11 -7.63 3.62
N ASP A 10 -1.57 -8.55 4.43
CA ASP A 10 -0.27 -9.20 4.16
C ASP A 10 -0.27 -9.94 2.81
N ASN A 11 -1.32 -10.75 2.56
CA ASN A 11 -1.46 -11.46 1.28
C ASN A 11 -1.68 -10.53 0.09
N ASN A 12 -2.07 -9.27 0.31
CA ASN A 12 -2.18 -8.29 -0.75
C ASN A 12 -0.85 -7.60 -1.03
N ILE A 13 -0.13 -7.14 0.00
CA ILE A 13 1.08 -6.34 -0.17
C ILE A 13 2.30 -7.18 -0.58
N ARG A 14 2.48 -8.37 0.03
CA ARG A 14 3.60 -9.28 -0.24
C ARG A 14 3.79 -9.60 -1.72
N PRO A 15 2.77 -10.07 -2.47
CA PRO A 15 2.94 -10.37 -3.90
C PRO A 15 3.16 -9.11 -4.74
N ARG A 16 2.58 -7.96 -4.34
CA ARG A 16 2.77 -6.69 -5.08
C ARG A 16 4.19 -6.17 -4.99
N ILE A 17 4.82 -6.25 -3.80
CA ILE A 17 6.25 -5.92 -3.61
C ILE A 17 7.11 -6.90 -4.40
N SER A 18 6.85 -8.21 -4.28
CA SER A 18 7.60 -9.25 -4.99
C SER A 18 7.60 -9.03 -6.51
N LYS A 19 6.41 -8.77 -7.09
CA LYS A 19 6.25 -8.48 -8.52
C LYS A 19 6.99 -7.21 -8.93
N SER A 20 7.03 -6.20 -8.06
CA SER A 20 7.73 -4.94 -8.35
C SER A 20 9.25 -5.11 -8.47
N LEU A 21 9.82 -6.09 -7.77
CA LEU A 21 11.26 -6.39 -7.78
C LEU A 21 11.64 -7.42 -8.84
N LYS A 22 10.70 -7.93 -9.64
CA LYS A 22 10.95 -8.87 -10.75
C LYS A 22 11.85 -10.05 -10.36
N GLY A 23 11.58 -10.66 -9.20
CA GLY A 23 12.35 -11.80 -8.68
C GLY A 23 13.50 -11.43 -7.73
N LYS A 24 13.92 -10.16 -7.67
CA LYS A 24 15.02 -9.67 -6.80
C LYS A 24 14.64 -9.49 -5.33
N LYS A 25 13.44 -9.93 -4.93
CA LYS A 25 13.06 -10.10 -3.53
C LYS A 25 13.89 -11.21 -2.85
N ALA A 26 14.33 -12.21 -3.61
CA ALA A 26 15.25 -13.27 -3.17
C ALA A 26 14.84 -13.91 -1.83
N GLY A 27 13.55 -14.22 -1.65
CA GLY A 27 13.03 -14.83 -0.41
C GLY A 27 12.95 -13.91 0.82
N ARG A 28 13.53 -12.69 0.77
CA ARG A 28 13.50 -11.73 1.89
C ARG A 28 12.07 -11.39 2.32
N LYS A 29 11.86 -11.18 3.62
CA LYS A 29 10.57 -10.69 4.15
C LYS A 29 10.26 -9.31 3.56
N TRP A 30 8.99 -8.97 3.35
CA TRP A 30 8.70 -7.68 2.71
C TRP A 30 8.92 -6.52 3.68
N GLU A 31 8.65 -6.75 4.97
CA GLU A 31 8.84 -5.80 6.08
C GLU A 31 10.30 -5.33 6.13
N THR A 32 11.26 -6.24 5.93
CA THR A 32 12.70 -5.90 5.94
C THR A 32 13.12 -5.02 4.76
N LEU A 33 12.35 -5.01 3.67
CA LEU A 33 12.67 -4.21 2.48
C LEU A 33 12.14 -2.77 2.59
N VAL A 34 11.01 -2.60 3.27
CA VAL A 34 10.33 -1.31 3.37
C VAL A 34 10.55 -0.59 4.70
N GLY A 35 11.08 -1.31 5.70
CA GLY A 35 11.49 -0.72 6.98
C GLY A 35 10.34 -0.53 7.99
N TYR A 36 9.19 -1.17 7.78
CA TYR A 36 8.06 -1.16 8.72
C TYR A 36 7.36 -2.52 8.74
N THR A 37 6.59 -2.77 9.80
CA THR A 37 5.88 -4.02 10.03
C THR A 37 4.47 -4.01 9.44
N LEU A 38 3.86 -5.20 9.32
CA LEU A 38 2.42 -5.31 9.02
C LEU A 38 1.55 -4.54 10.03
N GLN A 39 1.97 -4.48 11.29
CA GLN A 39 1.25 -3.75 12.33
C GLN A 39 1.29 -2.24 12.09
N ASP A 40 2.44 -1.70 11.68
CA ASP A 40 2.59 -0.28 11.36
C ASP A 40 1.71 0.11 10.18
N LEU A 41 1.69 -0.70 9.12
CA LEU A 41 0.83 -0.49 7.96
C LEU A 41 -0.66 -0.54 8.34
N TYR A 42 -1.03 -1.48 9.19
CA TYR A 42 -2.39 -1.62 9.69
C TYR A 42 -2.82 -0.35 10.44
N GLN A 43 -2.02 0.10 11.41
CA GLN A 43 -2.32 1.31 12.18
C GLN A 43 -2.30 2.58 11.31
N HIS A 44 -1.38 2.64 10.33
CA HIS A 44 -1.29 3.76 9.38
C HIS A 44 -2.56 3.91 8.54
N PHE A 45 -3.16 2.80 8.08
CA PHE A 45 -4.42 2.86 7.34
C PHE A 45 -5.61 3.16 8.24
N GLU A 46 -5.66 2.56 9.44
CA GLU A 46 -6.75 2.80 10.38
C GLU A 46 -6.86 4.29 10.76
N LYS A 47 -5.74 5.01 10.85
CA LYS A 47 -5.69 6.47 11.06
C LYS A 47 -6.21 7.31 9.89
N GLN A 48 -6.32 6.72 8.69
CA GLN A 48 -6.75 7.40 7.46
C GLN A 48 -8.17 7.02 7.04
N PHE A 49 -8.85 6.15 7.79
CA PHE A 49 -10.21 5.75 7.46
C PHE A 49 -11.19 6.92 7.60
N ASP A 50 -12.07 7.04 6.61
CA ASP A 50 -13.29 7.83 6.73
C ASP A 50 -14.39 7.03 7.43
N GLU A 51 -15.55 7.67 7.65
CA GLU A 51 -16.72 7.07 8.32
C GLU A 51 -17.23 5.78 7.64
N LYS A 52 -16.87 5.53 6.38
CA LYS A 52 -17.32 4.38 5.59
C LYS A 52 -16.25 3.30 5.49
N MET A 53 -15.00 3.56 5.87
CA MET A 53 -13.91 2.59 5.79
C MET A 53 -13.76 1.78 7.07
N ASN A 54 -13.67 0.46 6.92
CA ASN A 54 -13.27 -0.42 8.01
C ASN A 54 -12.58 -1.67 7.47
N TRP A 55 -12.01 -2.46 8.35
CA TRP A 55 -11.27 -3.66 7.97
C TRP A 55 -12.14 -4.79 7.38
N GLU A 56 -13.44 -4.81 7.69
CA GLU A 56 -14.35 -5.82 7.15
C GLU A 56 -14.64 -5.58 5.66
N ASN A 57 -14.70 -4.30 5.27
CA ASN A 57 -14.97 -3.89 3.90
C ASN A 57 -13.70 -3.65 3.05
N TYR A 58 -12.51 -3.93 3.58
CA TYR A 58 -11.27 -4.02 2.79
C TYR A 58 -11.45 -4.93 1.57
N GLY A 59 -11.00 -4.49 0.40
CA GLY A 59 -11.15 -5.23 -0.86
C GLY A 59 -12.52 -5.06 -1.53
N LYS A 60 -13.55 -4.62 -0.80
CA LYS A 60 -14.90 -4.37 -1.31
C LYS A 60 -15.18 -2.88 -1.48
N TYR A 61 -14.98 -2.11 -0.42
CA TYR A 61 -15.24 -0.68 -0.40
C TYR A 61 -13.96 0.13 -0.67
N TRP A 62 -12.85 -0.24 -0.06
CA TRP A 62 -11.56 0.43 -0.24
C TRP A 62 -10.42 -0.57 -0.46
N HIS A 63 -9.40 -0.13 -1.20
CA HIS A 63 -8.18 -0.87 -1.51
C HIS A 63 -6.95 -0.09 -1.02
N LEU A 64 -5.81 -0.77 -0.91
CA LEU A 64 -4.50 -0.12 -0.79
C LEU A 64 -4.16 0.55 -2.11
N ASP A 65 -3.89 1.86 -2.05
CA ASP A 65 -3.44 2.69 -3.16
C ASP A 65 -2.11 3.40 -2.85
N HIS A 66 -1.43 3.87 -3.90
CA HIS A 66 -0.25 4.73 -3.77
C HIS A 66 -0.62 6.18 -4.09
N ILE A 67 -0.32 7.12 -3.19
CA ILE A 67 -0.57 8.56 -3.36
C ILE A 67 0.10 9.08 -4.63
N VAL A 68 1.42 8.88 -4.73
CA VAL A 68 2.20 8.99 -5.97
C VAL A 68 2.13 7.64 -6.68
N PRO A 69 1.67 7.59 -7.94
CA PRO A 69 1.53 6.34 -8.66
C PRO A 69 2.83 5.54 -8.71
N LYS A 70 2.74 4.25 -8.44
CA LYS A 70 3.89 3.32 -8.49
C LYS A 70 4.66 3.40 -9.82
N SER A 71 3.96 3.66 -10.94
CA SER A 71 4.58 3.72 -12.27
C SER A 71 5.54 4.91 -12.45
N TRP A 72 5.46 5.92 -11.58
CA TRP A 72 6.33 7.11 -11.63
C TRP A 72 7.68 6.86 -10.95
N PHE A 73 7.80 5.78 -10.19
CA PHE A 73 9.05 5.41 -9.55
C PHE A 73 9.84 4.45 -10.44
N LEU A 74 11.08 4.82 -10.73
CA LEU A 74 12.03 3.98 -11.46
C LEU A 74 12.99 3.36 -10.45
N TYR A 75 12.92 2.03 -10.32
CA TYR A 75 13.82 1.26 -9.49
C TYR A 75 13.96 -0.18 -10.02
N SER A 76 15.08 -0.81 -9.69
CA SER A 76 15.40 -2.20 -10.01
C SER A 76 15.62 -3.07 -8.77
N THR A 77 16.00 -2.49 -7.64
CA THR A 77 16.25 -3.21 -6.38
C THR A 77 15.52 -2.56 -5.20
N ALA A 78 15.55 -3.21 -4.02
CA ALA A 78 14.88 -2.73 -2.82
C ALA A 78 15.70 -1.67 -2.05
N GLU A 79 16.98 -1.59 -2.34
CA GLU A 79 17.93 -0.69 -1.68
C GLU A 79 17.83 0.74 -2.22
N GLU A 80 17.35 0.88 -3.46
CA GLU A 80 17.15 2.16 -4.14
C GLU A 80 16.11 3.04 -3.44
N GLN A 81 16.41 4.34 -3.36
CA GLN A 81 15.53 5.31 -2.70
C GLN A 81 14.15 5.40 -3.36
N ALA A 82 14.07 5.25 -4.68
CA ALA A 82 12.81 5.25 -5.41
C ALA A 82 11.90 4.07 -5.00
N PHE A 83 12.45 2.90 -4.71
CA PHE A 83 11.69 1.78 -4.15
C PHE A 83 11.17 2.12 -2.75
N LYS A 84 12.06 2.62 -1.88
CA LYS A 84 11.70 2.99 -0.51
C LYS A 84 10.60 4.05 -0.48
N ASN A 85 10.70 5.08 -1.31
CA ASN A 85 9.69 6.13 -1.43
C ASN A 85 8.37 5.60 -1.99
N CYS A 86 8.42 4.73 -3.01
CA CYS A 86 7.23 4.11 -3.57
C CYS A 86 6.43 3.34 -2.51
N TRP A 87 7.11 2.58 -1.66
CA TRP A 87 6.48 1.69 -0.68
C TRP A 87 6.43 2.24 0.75
N ALA A 88 6.89 3.47 0.98
CA ALA A 88 6.85 4.13 2.27
C ALA A 88 5.41 4.31 2.74
N LEU A 89 5.18 4.26 4.05
CA LEU A 89 3.86 4.53 4.64
C LEU A 89 3.31 5.89 4.17
N ALA A 90 4.15 6.92 4.10
CA ALA A 90 3.77 8.25 3.61
C ALA A 90 3.28 8.27 2.15
N ASN A 91 3.53 7.23 1.35
CA ASN A 91 3.02 7.10 -0.02
C ASN A 91 1.88 6.09 -0.13
N LEU A 92 1.49 5.41 0.95
CA LEU A 92 0.42 4.42 0.96
C LEU A 92 -0.81 4.94 1.68
N GLN A 93 -1.98 4.75 1.07
CA GLN A 93 -3.27 5.19 1.61
C GLN A 93 -4.37 4.13 1.40
N PRO A 94 -5.38 4.07 2.28
CA PRO A 94 -6.64 3.44 1.94
C PRO A 94 -7.42 4.35 0.98
N LEU A 95 -7.92 3.81 -0.13
CA LEU A 95 -8.71 4.57 -1.09
C LEU A 95 -9.95 3.80 -1.50
N GLU A 96 -11.11 4.48 -1.52
CA GLU A 96 -12.35 3.91 -2.04
C GLU A 96 -12.13 3.36 -3.46
N VAL A 97 -12.63 2.15 -3.72
CA VAL A 97 -12.44 1.47 -5.01
C VAL A 97 -12.88 2.34 -6.18
N LYS A 98 -14.02 3.03 -6.05
CA LYS A 98 -14.52 3.94 -7.09
C LYS A 98 -13.57 5.12 -7.32
N LYS A 99 -13.10 5.76 -6.25
CA LYS A 99 -12.13 6.86 -6.33
C LYS A 99 -10.80 6.39 -6.93
N ASN A 100 -10.35 5.19 -6.60
CA ASN A 100 -9.14 4.60 -7.16
C ASN A 100 -9.25 4.36 -8.68
N LEU A 101 -10.39 3.82 -9.14
CA LEU A 101 -10.66 3.61 -10.56
C LEU A 101 -10.68 4.94 -11.33
N ILE A 102 -11.25 5.99 -10.74
CA ILE A 102 -11.26 7.33 -11.33
C ILE A 102 -9.86 7.94 -11.33
N LYS A 103 -9.10 7.81 -10.23
CA LYS A 103 -7.74 8.36 -10.07
C LYS A 103 -6.80 7.86 -11.16
N GLY A 104 -6.73 6.54 -11.35
CA GLY A 104 -5.81 5.93 -12.32
C GLY A 104 -4.35 6.27 -12.02
N ASN A 105 -3.58 6.60 -13.06
CA ASN A 105 -2.15 6.94 -12.95
C ASN A 105 -1.87 8.41 -12.64
N ARG A 106 -2.69 9.03 -11.78
CA ARG A 106 -2.56 10.44 -11.37
C ARG A 106 -2.17 10.56 -9.90
N PHE A 107 -1.46 11.63 -9.56
CA PHE A 107 -1.15 11.99 -8.18
C PHE A 107 -2.44 12.37 -7.43
N SER A 108 -2.61 11.85 -6.20
CA SER A 108 -3.70 12.23 -5.31
C SER A 108 -3.18 13.13 -4.21
N SER A 109 -3.30 14.44 -4.39
CA SER A 109 -3.11 15.40 -3.31
C SER A 109 -4.36 15.42 -2.43
N THR A 110 -4.58 14.36 -1.65
CA THR A 110 -5.59 14.36 -0.57
C THR A 110 -4.90 14.53 0.77
N LEU A 111 -4.03 15.54 0.88
CA LEU A 111 -3.93 16.28 2.12
C LEU A 111 -5.11 17.24 2.08
N ALA A 112 -6.25 16.79 2.61
CA ALA A 112 -7.31 17.70 2.92
C ALA A 112 -6.71 18.78 3.84
N GLU A 113 -6.86 20.01 3.38
CA GLU A 113 -6.66 21.22 4.17
C GLU A 113 -7.28 20.99 5.57
N ASN A 114 -6.43 20.96 6.58
CA ASN A 114 -6.80 21.30 7.95
C ASN A 114 -6.05 22.59 8.29
#